data_AF-A0A948SYN7-F1
#
_entry.id   AF-A0A948SYN7-F1
#
_cell.length_a   1.000
_cell.length_b   1.000
_cell.length_c   1.000
_cell.angle_alpha   90.00
_cell.angle_beta   90.00
_cell.angle_gamma   90.00
#
_symmetry.space_group_name_H-M   'P 1'
#
loop_
_entity.id
_entity.type
_entity.pdbx_description
1 polymer ?
#
loop_
_entity_poly.entity_id
_entity_poly.type
_entity_poly.pdbx_seq_one_letter_code
_entity_poly.pdbx_strand_id
1 'polypeptide(L)'
;MFFLLRQIQHLTRYFLIAGVLAFVLFYRNAAPELSAVLLGPAIYLAYFLHLYAGLVFKDLPASEAVKHLGFLLPVTLLYFSLTGFLFKKLWNERGWIRTLTLLALTVFAGFIHFMAWQYLRGYSIANP
;
A
#
# COMPACT_ATOMS: atom_id res chain seq x y z
N MET A 1 -9.65 -22.87 13.97
CA MET A 1 -8.62 -22.03 13.30
C MET A 1 -8.67 -22.12 11.77
N PHE A 2 -8.71 -23.33 11.18
CA PHE A 2 -8.79 -23.51 9.71
C PHE A 2 -10.03 -22.91 9.02
N PHE A 3 -11.19 -22.86 9.69
CA PHE A 3 -12.43 -22.33 9.10
C PHE A 3 -12.43 -20.80 8.96
N LEU A 4 -11.86 -20.10 9.94
CA LEU A 4 -11.64 -18.65 9.88
C LEU A 4 -10.65 -18.27 8.77
N LEU A 5 -9.58 -19.07 8.60
CA LEU A 5 -8.62 -18.89 7.51
C LEU A 5 -9.25 -19.03 6.12
N ARG A 6 -10.23 -19.92 5.92
CA ARG A 6 -10.90 -20.10 4.61
C ARG A 6 -11.75 -18.89 4.19
N GLN A 7 -12.45 -18.23 5.12
CA GLN A 7 -13.30 -17.08 4.78
C GLN A 7 -12.53 -15.76 4.60
N ILE A 8 -11.33 -15.65 5.20
CA ILE A 8 -10.44 -14.48 5.06
C ILE A 8 -9.78 -14.43 3.66
N GLN A 9 -9.80 -15.54 2.91
CA GLN A 9 -8.91 -15.71 1.77
C GLN A 9 -9.27 -14.89 0.52
N HIS A 10 -10.53 -14.85 0.08
CA HIS A 10 -10.80 -14.36 -1.27
C HIS A 10 -10.53 -12.87 -1.45
N LEU A 11 -11.08 -12.01 -0.58
CA LEU A 11 -10.92 -10.56 -0.74
C LEU A 11 -9.49 -10.09 -0.48
N THR A 12 -8.85 -10.58 0.59
CA THR A 12 -7.46 -10.24 0.89
C THR A 12 -6.50 -10.69 -0.22
N ARG A 13 -6.76 -11.85 -0.86
CA ARG A 13 -5.97 -12.30 -2.02
C ARG A 13 -6.07 -11.33 -3.19
N TYR A 14 -7.25 -10.83 -3.53
CA TYR A 14 -7.39 -9.87 -4.64
C TYR A 14 -6.64 -8.57 -4.38
N PHE A 15 -6.69 -8.06 -3.15
CA PHE A 15 -5.90 -6.89 -2.76
C PHE A 15 -4.39 -7.19 -2.81
N LEU A 16 -3.94 -8.34 -2.31
CA LEU A 16 -2.54 -8.73 -2.39
C LEU A 16 -2.05 -8.82 -3.84
N ILE A 17 -2.84 -9.43 -4.74
CA ILE A 17 -2.54 -9.48 -6.18
C ILE A 17 -2.47 -8.08 -6.76
N ALA A 18 -3.41 -7.20 -6.42
CA ALA A 18 -3.39 -5.80 -6.84
C ALA A 18 -2.11 -5.08 -6.36
N GLY A 19 -1.66 -5.33 -5.13
CA GLY A 19 -0.40 -4.80 -4.59
C GLY A 19 0.83 -5.30 -5.35
N VAL A 20 0.88 -6.60 -5.69
CA VAL A 20 1.96 -7.17 -6.53
C VAL A 20 1.97 -6.51 -7.92
N LEU A 21 0.80 -6.38 -8.55
CA LEU A 21 0.69 -5.75 -9.87
C LEU A 21 1.09 -4.28 -9.83
N ALA A 22 0.64 -3.53 -8.82
CA ALA A 22 1.01 -2.14 -8.62
C ALA A 22 2.53 -1.98 -8.42
N PHE A 23 3.15 -2.86 -7.62
CA PHE A 23 4.61 -2.90 -7.45
C PHE A 23 5.34 -3.18 -8.77
N VAL A 24 4.88 -4.17 -9.55
CA VAL A 24 5.50 -4.49 -10.85
C VAL A 24 5.38 -3.33 -11.83
N LEU A 25 4.23 -2.66 -11.89
CA LEU A 25 4.02 -1.47 -12.72
C LEU A 25 4.99 -0.34 -12.35
N PHE A 26 5.20 -0.10 -11.05
CA PHE A 26 6.16 0.86 -10.54
C PHE A 26 7.60 0.45 -10.87
N TYR A 27 8.01 -0.78 -10.54
CA TYR A 27 9.37 -1.27 -10.72
C TYR A 27 9.80 -1.30 -12.19
N ARG A 28 8.85 -1.53 -13.10
CA ARG A 28 9.09 -1.49 -14.56
C ARG A 28 8.93 -0.10 -15.17
N ASN A 29 8.54 0.91 -14.37
CA ASN A 29 8.19 2.25 -14.82
C ASN A 29 7.19 2.26 -16.00
N ALA A 30 6.24 1.31 -16.02
CA ALA A 30 5.33 1.10 -17.15
C ALA A 30 4.17 2.12 -17.17
N ALA A 31 3.75 2.60 -16.00
CA ALA A 31 2.67 3.58 -15.84
C ALA A 31 2.94 4.45 -14.60
N PRO A 32 3.88 5.41 -14.69
CA PRO A 32 4.41 6.13 -13.52
C PRO A 32 3.31 6.84 -12.71
N GLU A 33 2.40 7.56 -13.36
CA GLU A 33 1.33 8.26 -12.66
C GLU A 33 0.35 7.30 -11.96
N LEU A 34 -0.09 6.26 -12.65
CA LEU A 34 -0.98 5.24 -12.07
C LEU A 34 -0.31 4.52 -10.90
N SER A 35 0.97 4.17 -11.05
CA SER A 35 1.74 3.51 -10.00
C SER A 35 1.97 4.42 -8.78
N ALA A 36 2.17 5.73 -8.98
CA ALA A 36 2.29 6.71 -7.91
C ALA A 36 0.96 6.89 -7.16
N VAL A 37 -0.18 6.85 -7.86
CA VAL A 37 -1.50 6.88 -7.21
C VAL A 37 -1.71 5.61 -6.38
N LEU A 38 -1.47 4.43 -6.95
CA LEU A 38 -1.72 3.15 -6.30
C LEU A 38 -0.77 2.83 -5.15
N LEU A 39 0.51 3.16 -5.30
CA LEU A 39 1.54 2.86 -4.30
C LEU A 39 1.88 4.05 -3.41
N GLY A 40 1.37 5.25 -3.67
CA GLY A 40 1.77 6.45 -2.96
C GLY A 40 1.84 6.29 -1.43
N PRO A 41 0.81 5.74 -0.77
CA PRO A 41 0.85 5.49 0.67
C PRO A 41 1.95 4.50 1.08
N ALA A 42 2.16 3.44 0.29
CA ALA A 42 3.19 2.44 0.53
C ALA A 42 4.61 3.00 0.30
N ILE A 43 4.81 3.89 -0.69
CA ILE A 43 6.07 4.58 -0.96
C ILE A 43 6.45 5.46 0.22
N TYR A 44 5.52 6.26 0.73
CA TYR A 44 5.75 7.08 1.92
C TYR A 44 6.14 6.26 3.14
N LEU A 45 5.39 5.18 3.41
CA LEU A 45 5.66 4.30 4.54
C LEU A 45 7.01 3.59 4.39
N ALA A 46 7.37 3.13 3.19
CA ALA A 46 8.65 2.51 2.90
C ALA A 46 9.83 3.48 3.07
N TYR A 47 9.67 4.73 2.62
CA TYR A 47 10.66 5.78 2.82
C TYR A 47 10.89 6.05 4.31
N PHE A 48 9.83 6.19 5.09
CA PHE A 48 9.94 6.41 6.53
C PHE A 48 10.62 5.23 7.25
N LEU A 49 10.28 4.00 6.87
CA LEU A 49 10.90 2.78 7.41
C LEU A 49 12.38 2.68 7.03
N HIS A 50 12.76 3.06 5.80
CA HIS A 50 14.17 3.11 5.40
C HIS A 50 14.93 4.16 6.23
N LEU A 51 14.37 5.35 6.44
CA LEU A 51 15.00 6.37 7.27
C LEU A 51 15.20 5.88 8.70
N TYR A 52 14.17 5.28 9.29
CA TYR A 52 14.24 4.73 10.64
C TYR A 52 15.25 3.58 10.74
N ALA A 53 15.24 2.68 9.75
CA ALA A 53 16.22 1.60 9.69
C ALA A 53 17.65 2.14 9.53
N GLY A 54 17.87 3.21 8.76
CA GLY A 54 19.18 3.87 8.64
C GLY A 54 19.67 4.52 9.94
N LEU A 55 18.75 4.94 10.83
CA LEU A 55 19.12 5.41 12.17
C LEU A 55 19.58 4.26 13.08
N VAL A 56 19.03 3.06 12.89
CA VAL A 56 19.33 1.86 13.70
C VAL A 56 20.53 1.09 13.14
N PHE A 57 20.67 1.03 11.82
CA PHE A 57 21.69 0.29 11.10
C PHE A 57 22.52 1.29 10.28
N LYS A 58 23.66 1.69 10.86
CA LYS A 58 24.54 2.75 10.32
C LYS A 58 25.07 2.51 8.90
N ASP A 59 25.07 1.26 8.42
CA ASP A 59 25.68 0.87 7.14
C ASP A 59 24.68 0.25 6.15
N LEU A 60 23.41 0.64 6.22
CA LEU A 60 22.39 0.06 5.35
C LEU A 60 22.66 0.47 3.89
N PRO A 61 22.91 -0.47 2.97
CA PRO A 61 23.34 -0.13 1.61
C PRO A 61 22.24 0.65 0.89
N ALA A 62 22.56 1.87 0.45
CA ALA A 62 21.62 2.76 -0.25
C ALA A 62 21.29 2.36 -1.70
N SER A 63 21.54 1.10 -2.08
CA SER A 63 21.28 0.61 -3.43
C SER A 63 19.78 0.66 -3.76
N GLU A 64 19.44 0.96 -5.02
CA GLU A 64 18.06 0.97 -5.50
C GLU A 64 17.36 -0.38 -5.28
N ALA A 65 18.10 -1.48 -5.39
CA ALA A 65 17.58 -2.81 -5.10
C ALA A 65 17.14 -2.96 -3.63
N VAL A 66 17.92 -2.43 -2.68
CA VAL A 66 17.55 -2.45 -1.25
C VAL A 66 16.34 -1.57 -0.99
N LYS A 67 16.26 -0.37 -1.57
CA LYS A 67 15.09 0.52 -1.43
C LYS A 67 13.81 -0.15 -1.96
N HIS A 68 13.87 -0.73 -3.15
CA HIS A 68 12.69 -1.30 -3.80
C HIS A 68 12.31 -2.68 -3.27
N LEU A 69 13.26 -3.61 -3.15
CA LEU A 69 12.97 -5.00 -2.75
C LEU A 69 13.03 -5.19 -1.23
N GLY A 70 13.91 -4.47 -0.54
CA GLY A 70 14.09 -4.57 0.91
C GLY A 70 13.04 -3.81 1.72
N PHE A 71 12.54 -2.68 1.20
CA PHE A 71 11.56 -1.85 1.90
C PHE A 71 10.23 -1.75 1.16
N LEU A 72 10.23 -1.25 -0.08
CA LEU A 72 8.98 -0.93 -0.78
C LEU A 72 8.11 -2.16 -1.05
N LEU A 73 8.68 -3.27 -1.51
CA LEU A 73 7.92 -4.49 -1.78
C LEU A 73 7.24 -5.04 -0.51
N PRO A 74 7.96 -5.33 0.60
CA PRO A 74 7.33 -5.78 1.85
C PRO A 74 6.22 -4.85 2.33
N VAL A 75 6.45 -3.54 2.29
CA VAL A 75 5.49 -2.52 2.73
C VAL A 75 4.25 -2.52 1.84
N THR A 76 4.43 -2.64 0.52
CA THR A 76 3.32 -2.73 -0.44
C THR A 76 2.47 -3.96 -0.18
N LEU A 77 3.10 -5.14 -0.02
CA LEU A 77 2.38 -6.38 0.25
C LEU A 77 1.61 -6.31 1.57
N LEU A 78 2.22 -5.74 2.60
CA LEU A 78 1.59 -5.55 3.91
C LEU A 78 0.41 -4.57 3.82
N TYR A 79 0.61 -3.41 3.19
CA TYR A 79 -0.42 -2.38 3.04
C TYR A 79 -1.66 -2.93 2.34
N PHE A 80 -1.49 -3.55 1.17
CA PHE A 80 -2.62 -4.10 0.41
C PHE A 80 -3.28 -5.26 1.16
N SER A 81 -2.50 -6.15 1.80
CA SER A 81 -3.06 -7.26 2.59
C SER A 81 -3.89 -6.76 3.76
N LEU A 82 -3.41 -5.76 4.50
CA LEU A 82 -4.11 -5.16 5.62
C LEU A 82 -5.37 -4.44 5.16
N THR A 83 -5.31 -3.69 4.06
CA THR A 83 -6.49 -3.05 3.48
C THR A 83 -7.54 -4.10 3.10
N GLY A 84 -7.15 -5.13 2.36
CA GLY A 84 -8.08 -6.21 1.99
C GLY A 84 -8.66 -6.96 3.19
N PHE A 85 -7.85 -7.20 4.22
CA PHE A 85 -8.31 -7.76 5.49
C PHE A 85 -9.33 -6.85 6.20
N LEU A 86 -9.07 -5.54 6.24
CA LEU A 86 -9.96 -4.57 6.89
C LEU A 86 -11.30 -4.49 6.15
N PHE A 87 -11.28 -4.39 4.82
CA PHE A 87 -12.48 -4.46 4.00
C PHE A 87 -13.27 -5.74 4.27
N LYS A 88 -12.59 -6.89 4.35
CA LYS A 88 -13.26 -8.18 4.62
C LYS A 88 -13.88 -8.20 6.02
N LYS A 89 -13.20 -7.64 7.01
CA LYS A 89 -13.70 -7.55 8.39
C LYS A 89 -14.97 -6.72 8.45
N LEU A 90 -14.97 -5.53 7.86
CA LEU A 90 -16.13 -4.64 7.81
C LEU A 90 -17.28 -5.22 6.98
N TRP A 91 -16.98 -5.98 5.91
CA TRP A 91 -18.01 -6.64 5.10
C TRP A 91 -18.87 -7.64 5.90
N ASN A 92 -18.33 -8.20 6.98
CA ASN A 92 -19.04 -9.14 7.83
C ASN A 92 -19.97 -8.45 8.85
N GLU A 93 -19.98 -7.12 8.94
CA GLU A 93 -20.94 -6.37 9.75
C GLU A 93 -22.37 -6.51 9.20
N ARG A 94 -23.39 -6.26 10.04
CA ARG A 94 -24.80 -6.43 9.67
C ARG A 94 -25.49 -5.09 9.45
N GLY A 95 -26.43 -5.07 8.52
CA GLY A 95 -27.33 -3.95 8.29
C GLY A 95 -26.66 -2.72 7.68
N TRP A 96 -27.20 -1.54 8.01
CA TRP A 96 -26.76 -0.25 7.48
C TRP A 96 -25.36 0.16 7.96
N ILE A 97 -24.93 -0.33 9.13
CA ILE A 97 -23.61 -0.06 9.71
C ILE A 97 -22.52 -0.52 8.75
N ARG A 98 -22.64 -1.72 8.18
CA ARG A 98 -21.71 -2.24 7.16
C ARG A 98 -21.52 -1.27 6.01
N THR A 99 -22.61 -0.72 5.48
CA THR A 99 -22.54 0.19 4.33
C THR A 99 -21.82 1.48 4.71
N LEU A 100 -22.12 2.04 5.89
CA LEU A 100 -21.45 3.25 6.36
C LEU A 100 -19.97 3.04 6.65
N THR A 101 -19.59 1.93 7.31
CA THR A 101 -18.19 1.66 7.65
C THR A 101 -17.35 1.37 6.41
N LEU A 102 -17.89 0.63 5.44
CA LEU A 102 -17.23 0.42 4.15
C LEU A 102 -17.10 1.71 3.33
N LEU A 103 -18.14 2.56 3.33
CA LEU A 103 -18.08 3.86 2.66
C LEU A 103 -17.03 4.76 3.30
N ALA A 104 -17.03 4.87 4.63
CA ALA A 104 -16.05 5.64 5.38
C ALA A 104 -14.62 5.15 5.10
N LEU A 105 -14.40 3.83 5.10
CA LEU A 105 -13.09 3.26 4.76
C LEU A 105 -12.69 3.58 3.32
N THR A 106 -13.61 3.49 2.37
CA THR A 106 -13.33 3.77 0.94
C THR A 106 -12.96 5.24 0.74
N VAL A 107 -13.73 6.17 1.33
CA VAL A 107 -13.45 7.60 1.27
C VAL A 107 -12.11 7.92 1.94
N PHE A 108 -11.85 7.33 3.12
CA PHE A 108 -10.59 7.52 3.83
C PHE A 108 -9.39 6.98 3.05
N ALA A 109 -9.49 5.78 2.48
CA ALA A 109 -8.45 5.20 1.64
C ALA A 109 -8.21 6.08 0.39
N GLY A 110 -9.29 6.53 -0.26
CA GLY A 110 -9.21 7.45 -1.39
C GLY A 110 -8.53 8.78 -1.03
N PHE A 111 -8.85 9.35 0.13
CA PHE A 111 -8.19 10.55 0.65
C PHE A 111 -6.69 10.35 0.86
N ILE A 112 -6.29 9.23 1.50
CA ILE A 112 -4.86 8.93 1.70
C ILE A 112 -4.13 8.80 0.36
N HIS A 113 -4.71 8.10 -0.62
CA HIS A 113 -4.11 7.96 -1.95
C HIS A 113 -4.03 9.31 -2.68
N PHE A 114 -5.08 10.12 -2.59
CA PHE A 114 -5.09 11.45 -3.17
C PHE A 114 -3.99 12.34 -2.57
N MET A 115 -3.87 12.38 -1.25
CA MET A 115 -2.82 13.16 -0.58
C MET A 115 -1.43 12.67 -0.98
N ALA A 116 -1.19 11.36 -0.91
CA ALA A 116 0.10 10.79 -1.29
C ALA A 116 0.47 11.11 -2.74
N TRP A 117 -0.50 11.02 -3.66
CA TRP A 117 -0.31 11.39 -5.06
C TRP A 117 0.03 12.87 -5.24
N GLN A 118 -0.69 13.78 -4.57
CA GLN A 118 -0.41 15.22 -4.67
C GLN A 118 1.01 15.56 -4.22
N TYR A 119 1.46 14.98 -3.11
CA TYR A 119 2.83 15.20 -2.65
C TYR A 119 3.88 14.59 -3.60
N LEU A 120 3.66 13.38 -4.13
CA LEU A 120 4.59 12.75 -5.07
C LEU A 120 4.65 13.49 -6.41
N ARG A 121 3.52 13.96 -6.94
CA ARG A 121 3.49 14.84 -8.12
C ARG A 121 4.24 16.13 -7.87
N GLY A 122 4.02 16.77 -6.73
CA GLY A 122 4.76 17.97 -6.33
C GLY A 122 6.27 17.75 -6.32
N TYR A 123 6.73 16.59 -5.84
CA TYR A 123 8.15 16.22 -5.87
C TYR A 123 8.69 16.01 -7.30
N SER A 124 7.93 15.33 -8.18
CA SER A 124 8.33 15.09 -9.57
C SER A 124 8.39 16.36 -10.42
N ILE A 125 7.58 17.38 -10.10
CA ILE A 125 7.58 18.66 -10.81
C ILE A 125 8.73 19.56 -10.29
N ALA A 126 9.10 19.43 -9.01
CA ALA A 126 10.18 20.21 -8.39
C ALA A 126 11.60 19.67 -8.67
N ASN A 127 11.74 18.39 -9.04
CA ASN A 127 13.00 17.76 -9.43
C ASN A 127 12.83 17.09 -10.81
N PRO A 128 12.82 17.86 -11.92
CA PRO A 128 12.68 17.32 -13.28
C PRO A 128 13.87 16.46 -13.71
#